data_AF-A0ABD3RWA1-F1
#
_entry.id   AF-A0ABD3RWA1-F1
#
_cell.length_a   1.000
_cell.length_b   1.000
_cell.length_c   1.000
_cell.angle_alpha   90.00
_cell.angle_beta   90.00
_cell.angle_gamma   90.00
#
_symmetry.space_group_name_H-M   'P 1'
#
loop_
_entity.id
_entity.type
_entity.pdbx_description
1 polymer ?
#
loop_
_entity_poly.entity_id
_entity_poly.type
_entity_poly.pdbx_seq_one_letter_code
_entity_poly.pdbx_strand_id
1 'polypeptide(L)'
;MRFHSTAAILSCLASVNTSSSVVSAFTSHSCLGRSFHHTIVLSSVWNNEESSSSRARPPSRELEQVFEVSSSAGAEVIAKMDLQERTKRAMLAELLEDRIFELVDELELLIKLNDGYESFSEFPVAVREEALEIAKQTKALQVQYDDLVNGRPSILLDLEGAVANDSLNPPSL
;
A
#
# COMPACT_ATOMS: atom_id res chain seq x y z
N MET A 1 9.97 -3.51 28.05
CA MET A 1 8.78 -4.21 27.52
C MET A 1 8.97 -4.30 26.01
N ARG A 2 9.04 -5.54 25.49
CA ARG A 2 9.78 -5.90 24.28
C ARG A 2 8.90 -5.86 23.01
N PHE A 3 9.57 -5.54 21.90
CA PHE A 3 9.12 -5.44 20.50
C PHE A 3 8.52 -6.74 19.91
N HIS A 4 7.45 -7.30 20.49
CA HIS A 4 6.85 -8.55 19.99
C HIS A 4 5.78 -8.32 18.91
N SER A 5 5.18 -7.13 18.87
CA SER A 5 4.06 -6.83 17.96
C SER A 5 4.45 -6.78 16.47
N THR A 6 5.67 -6.36 16.12
CA THR A 6 6.10 -6.23 14.71
C THR A 6 6.48 -7.57 14.08
N ALA A 7 7.06 -8.48 14.86
CA ALA A 7 7.44 -9.81 14.40
C ALA A 7 6.22 -10.67 14.00
N ALA A 8 5.09 -10.50 14.68
CA ALA A 8 3.85 -11.21 14.35
C ALA A 8 3.26 -10.78 12.98
N ILE A 9 3.31 -9.48 12.67
CA ILE A 9 2.82 -8.93 11.39
C ILE A 9 3.65 -9.46 10.22
N LEU A 10 4.98 -9.44 10.37
CA LEU A 10 5.89 -9.99 9.36
C LEU A 10 5.73 -11.52 9.20
N SER A 11 5.46 -12.25 10.28
CA SER A 11 5.20 -13.71 10.23
C SER A 11 3.91 -14.05 9.48
N CYS A 12 2.84 -13.26 9.66
CA CYS A 12 1.59 -13.42 8.90
C CYS A 12 1.79 -13.14 7.40
N LEU A 13 2.52 -12.07 7.05
CA LEU A 13 2.85 -11.76 5.66
C LEU A 13 3.77 -12.83 5.02
N ALA A 14 4.72 -13.38 5.79
CA ALA A 14 5.61 -14.44 5.34
C ALA A 14 4.91 -15.80 5.19
N SER A 15 3.89 -16.10 6.00
CA SER A 15 3.15 -17.39 5.94
C SER A 15 2.32 -17.56 4.67
N VAL A 16 1.99 -16.46 3.98
CA VAL A 16 1.33 -16.49 2.65
C VAL A 16 2.32 -16.88 1.54
N ASN A 17 3.61 -17.06 1.86
CA ASN A 17 4.68 -17.30 0.88
C ASN A 17 5.14 -18.77 0.81
N THR A 18 4.22 -19.73 0.86
CA THR A 18 4.52 -21.13 0.50
C THR A 18 4.14 -21.40 -0.95
N SER A 19 4.85 -20.76 -1.88
CA SER A 19 5.12 -21.29 -3.23
C SER A 19 6.06 -20.36 -4.00
N SER A 20 7.25 -20.89 -4.31
CA SER A 20 8.19 -20.48 -5.34
C SER A 20 9.54 -19.98 -4.82
N SER A 21 10.50 -20.90 -4.84
CA SER A 21 11.92 -20.65 -4.75
C SER A 21 12.41 -20.04 -6.05
N VAL A 22 12.85 -18.78 -6.02
CA VAL A 22 13.77 -18.25 -7.04
C VAL A 22 14.91 -17.51 -6.37
N VAL A 23 16.09 -18.04 -6.63
CA VAL A 23 17.41 -17.51 -6.29
C VAL A 23 17.56 -16.14 -6.93
N SER A 24 17.96 -15.13 -6.17
CA SER A 24 18.47 -13.88 -6.75
C SER A 24 19.72 -13.44 -6.00
N ALA A 25 20.82 -13.39 -6.75
CA ALA A 25 22.13 -12.95 -6.30
C ALA A 25 22.15 -11.41 -6.22
N PHE A 26 22.45 -10.88 -5.04
CA PHE A 26 22.66 -9.44 -4.85
C PHE A 26 24.11 -9.08 -5.15
N THR A 27 24.32 -8.38 -6.26
CA THR A 27 25.55 -7.61 -6.51
C THR A 27 25.38 -6.24 -5.87
N SER A 28 26.16 -5.95 -4.83
CA SER A 28 26.14 -4.67 -4.11
C SER A 28 26.77 -3.56 -4.95
N HIS A 29 26.01 -2.52 -5.26
CA HIS A 29 26.53 -1.22 -5.66
C HIS A 29 25.96 -0.15 -4.72
N SER A 30 26.85 0.46 -3.94
CA SER A 30 26.55 1.57 -3.05
C SER A 30 26.39 2.85 -3.87
N CYS A 31 25.17 3.37 -3.95
CA CYS A 31 24.91 4.71 -4.52
C CYS A 31 24.63 5.69 -3.39
N LEU A 32 25.45 6.75 -3.37
CA LEU A 32 25.47 7.83 -2.40
C LEU A 32 24.14 8.59 -2.38
N GLY A 33 23.69 8.92 -1.17
CA GLY A 33 22.44 9.61 -0.89
C GLY A 33 22.35 11.01 -1.49
N ARG A 34 21.12 11.36 -1.85
CA ARG A 34 20.64 12.74 -1.97
C ARG A 34 19.30 12.82 -1.27
N SER A 35 19.31 13.46 -0.10
CA SER A 35 18.12 13.91 0.60
C SER A 35 17.46 15.00 -0.25
N PHE A 36 16.24 14.72 -0.73
CA PHE A 36 15.33 15.72 -1.23
C PHE A 36 14.17 15.81 -0.24
N HIS A 37 14.21 16.84 0.61
CA HIS A 37 13.03 17.28 1.33
C HIS A 37 12.07 17.92 0.33
N HIS A 38 11.07 17.17 -0.13
CA HIS A 38 9.94 17.74 -0.85
C HIS A 38 8.76 17.86 0.11
N THR A 39 8.75 18.93 0.90
CA THR A 39 7.56 19.36 1.61
C THR A 39 6.63 20.02 0.59
N ILE A 40 5.71 19.26 0.00
CA ILE A 40 4.58 19.84 -0.71
C ILE A 40 3.49 20.11 0.34
N VAL A 41 3.51 21.32 0.88
CA VAL A 41 2.38 21.87 1.65
C VAL A 41 1.27 22.20 0.65
N LEU A 42 0.37 21.25 0.40
CA LEU A 42 -0.93 21.54 -0.19
C LEU A 42 -1.90 21.85 0.96
N SER A 43 -1.94 23.12 1.34
CA SER A 43 -2.95 23.66 2.25
C SER A 43 -4.29 23.79 1.52
N SER A 44 -5.08 22.72 1.50
CA SER A 44 -6.51 22.80 1.21
C SER A 44 -7.25 23.25 2.46
N VAL A 45 -7.65 24.52 2.44
CA VAL A 45 -8.72 25.08 3.28
C VAL A 45 -9.99 24.29 3.02
N TRP A 46 -10.37 23.42 3.95
CA TRP A 46 -11.74 22.91 4.06
C TRP A 46 -12.17 23.01 5.53
N ASN A 47 -12.81 24.13 5.86
CA ASN A 47 -13.51 24.30 7.12
C ASN A 47 -14.83 23.51 7.03
N ASN A 48 -14.98 22.42 7.78
CA ASN A 48 -16.19 22.21 8.57
C ASN A 48 -16.01 21.12 9.65
N GLU A 49 -16.75 21.32 10.73
CA GLU A 49 -16.52 20.83 12.08
C GLU A 49 -16.74 19.32 12.31
N GLU A 50 -15.93 18.81 13.24
CA GLU A 50 -16.25 17.77 14.23
C GLU A 50 -16.61 16.36 13.73
N SER A 51 -15.57 15.53 13.62
CA SER A 51 -15.57 14.19 14.22
C SER A 51 -14.14 13.75 14.45
N SER A 52 -13.72 13.83 15.73
CA SER A 52 -12.67 13.04 16.37
C SER A 52 -11.63 12.44 15.42
N SER A 53 -10.62 13.26 15.09
CA SER A 53 -9.34 12.79 14.59
C SER A 53 -8.74 11.81 15.60
N SER A 54 -9.07 10.53 15.42
CA SER A 54 -8.27 9.43 15.93
C SER A 54 -6.91 9.59 15.27
N ARG A 55 -5.95 10.14 16.03
CA ARG A 55 -4.52 10.18 15.74
C ARG A 55 -4.13 9.16 14.67
N ALA A 56 -3.89 9.64 13.46
CA ALA A 56 -3.12 8.90 12.48
C ALA A 56 -1.81 8.53 13.16
N ARG A 57 -1.68 7.26 13.56
CA ARG A 57 -0.41 6.74 14.04
C ARG A 57 0.49 6.78 12.81
N PRO A 58 1.72 7.31 12.91
CA PRO A 58 2.60 7.30 11.75
C PRO A 58 2.73 5.85 11.28
N PRO A 59 2.70 5.62 9.96
CA PRO A 59 2.86 4.30 9.41
C PRO A 59 4.10 3.63 9.99
N SER A 60 4.09 2.30 10.11
CA SER A 60 5.30 1.62 10.55
C SER A 60 6.45 2.02 9.63
N ARG A 61 7.52 2.56 10.20
CA ARG A 61 8.66 3.12 9.46
C ARG A 61 9.25 2.14 8.42
N GLU A 62 9.05 0.84 8.65
CA GLU A 62 9.44 -0.23 7.74
C GLU A 62 8.55 -0.28 6.48
N LEU A 63 7.24 -0.11 6.64
CA LEU A 63 6.29 -0.10 5.51
C LEU A 63 6.43 1.15 4.65
N GLU A 64 6.66 2.32 5.27
CA GLU A 64 6.97 3.57 4.57
C GLU A 64 8.23 3.41 3.69
N GLN A 65 9.29 2.78 4.21
CA GLN A 65 10.50 2.49 3.42
C GLN A 65 10.23 1.59 2.21
N VAL A 66 9.31 0.63 2.33
CA VAL A 66 8.95 -0.24 1.19
C VAL A 66 8.33 0.59 0.06
N PHE A 67 7.43 1.52 0.39
CA PHE A 67 6.81 2.40 -0.59
C PHE A 67 7.81 3.39 -1.21
N GLU A 68 8.69 3.99 -0.39
CA GLU A 68 9.75 4.88 -0.88
C GLU A 68 10.70 4.17 -1.87
N VAL A 69 11.12 2.95 -1.55
CA VAL A 69 12.00 2.15 -2.42
C VAL A 69 11.29 1.78 -3.72
N SER A 70 10.04 1.33 -3.63
CA SER A 70 9.23 0.97 -4.80
C SER A 70 8.99 2.18 -5.72
N SER A 71 8.61 3.32 -5.15
CA SER A 71 8.32 4.55 -5.90
C SER A 71 9.58 5.12 -6.56
N SER A 72 10.70 5.14 -5.84
CA SER A 72 11.98 5.61 -6.40
C SER A 72 12.50 4.72 -7.53
N ALA A 73 12.28 3.40 -7.47
CA ALA A 73 12.66 2.48 -8.54
C ALA A 73 11.91 2.75 -9.85
N GLY A 74 10.64 3.15 -9.78
CA GLY A 74 9.79 3.43 -10.92
C GLY A 74 9.92 4.84 -11.52
N ALA A 75 10.56 5.77 -10.80
CA ALA A 75 10.55 7.19 -11.13
C ALA A 75 11.00 7.53 -12.56
N GLU A 76 12.02 6.84 -13.09
CA GLU A 76 12.50 7.07 -14.45
C GLU A 76 11.51 6.61 -15.54
N VAL A 77 10.77 5.54 -15.27
CA VAL A 77 9.75 5.01 -16.19
C VAL A 77 8.56 5.95 -16.21
N ILE A 78 8.06 6.32 -15.02
CA ILE A 78 6.95 7.25 -14.86
C ILE A 78 7.27 8.59 -15.53
N ALA A 79 8.48 9.13 -15.36
CA ALA A 79 8.88 10.41 -15.94
C ALA A 79 8.79 10.46 -17.48
N LYS A 80 8.81 9.32 -18.17
CA LYS A 80 8.68 9.22 -19.64
C LYS A 80 7.23 9.14 -20.12
N MET A 81 6.27 8.97 -19.21
CA MET A 81 4.84 8.87 -19.52
C MET A 81 4.19 10.25 -19.69
N ASP A 82 3.00 10.27 -20.32
CA ASP A 82 2.19 11.47 -20.45
C ASP A 82 1.80 12.06 -19.09
N LEU A 83 1.60 13.38 -19.02
CA LEU A 83 1.24 14.07 -17.78
C LEU A 83 -0.09 13.56 -17.20
N GLN A 84 -1.08 13.26 -18.04
CA GLN A 84 -2.37 12.74 -17.59
C GLN A 84 -2.21 11.36 -16.97
N GLU A 85 -1.45 10.48 -17.63
CA GLU A 85 -1.19 9.13 -17.11
C GLU A 85 -0.41 9.18 -15.80
N ARG A 86 0.64 10.01 -15.70
CA ARG A 86 1.40 10.20 -14.46
C ARG A 86 0.52 10.66 -13.31
N THR A 87 -0.34 11.65 -13.57
CA THR A 87 -1.27 12.19 -12.58
C THR A 87 -2.25 11.11 -12.11
N LYS A 88 -2.80 10.34 -13.04
CA LYS A 88 -3.73 9.24 -12.72
C LYS A 88 -3.07 8.16 -11.88
N ARG A 89 -1.85 7.74 -12.27
CA ARG A 89 -1.07 6.76 -11.51
C ARG A 89 -0.75 7.25 -10.09
N ALA A 90 -0.35 8.51 -9.94
CA ALA A 90 -0.03 9.09 -8.63
C ALA A 90 -1.26 9.10 -7.71
N MET A 91 -2.40 9.57 -8.22
CA MET A 91 -3.65 9.66 -7.46
C MET A 91 -4.16 8.28 -7.02
N LEU A 92 -4.08 7.27 -7.90
CA LEU A 92 -4.45 5.90 -7.55
C LEU A 92 -3.45 5.26 -6.58
N ALA A 93 -2.16 5.53 -6.73
CA ALA A 93 -1.14 4.99 -5.84
C ALA A 93 -1.30 5.54 -4.41
N GLU A 94 -1.59 6.83 -4.26
CA GLU A 94 -1.93 7.46 -2.98
C GLU A 94 -3.14 6.79 -2.32
N LEU A 95 -4.23 6.58 -3.07
CA LEU A 95 -5.42 5.90 -2.56
C LEU A 95 -5.13 4.45 -2.11
N LEU A 96 -4.28 3.73 -2.84
CA LEU A 96 -3.87 2.38 -2.45
C LEU A 96 -2.99 2.39 -1.21
N GLU A 97 -2.08 3.35 -1.08
CA GLU A 97 -1.20 3.51 0.07
C GLU A 97 -2.01 3.75 1.35
N ASP A 98 -2.97 4.68 1.30
CA ASP A 98 -3.90 4.95 2.41
C ASP A 98 -4.65 3.68 2.83
N ARG A 99 -5.21 2.94 1.86
CA ARG A 99 -5.95 1.70 2.16
C ARG A 99 -5.05 0.59 2.72
N ILE A 100 -3.80 0.50 2.26
CA ILE A 100 -2.84 -0.45 2.82
C ILE A 100 -2.54 -0.11 4.27
N PHE A 101 -2.36 1.17 4.62
CA PHE A 101 -2.13 1.57 6.00
C PHE A 101 -3.31 1.26 6.90
N GLU A 102 -4.54 1.51 6.46
CA GLU A 102 -5.75 1.14 7.21
C GLU A 102 -5.79 -0.37 7.50
N LEU A 103 -5.58 -1.22 6.50
CA LEU A 103 -5.59 -2.68 6.68
C LEU A 103 -4.48 -3.16 7.62
N VAL A 104 -3.30 -2.54 7.58
CA VAL A 104 -2.20 -2.87 8.49
C VAL A 104 -2.54 -2.45 9.93
N ASP A 105 -3.17 -1.30 10.12
CA ASP A 105 -3.65 -0.87 11.43
C ASP A 105 -4.76 -1.78 11.97
N GLU A 106 -5.70 -2.22 11.11
CA GLU A 106 -6.73 -3.21 11.44
C GLU A 106 -6.08 -4.55 11.88
N LEU A 107 -5.08 -5.02 11.14
CA LEU A 107 -4.32 -6.23 11.48
C LEU A 107 -3.57 -6.09 12.81
N GLU A 108 -2.91 -4.95 13.03
CA GLU A 108 -2.25 -4.63 14.30
C GLU A 108 -3.22 -4.64 15.48
N LEU A 109 -4.42 -4.09 15.28
CA LEU A 109 -5.46 -4.04 16.29
C LEU A 109 -5.97 -5.44 16.62
N LEU A 110 -6.22 -6.29 15.62
CA LEU A 110 -6.58 -7.69 15.82
C LEU A 110 -5.51 -8.44 16.62
N ILE A 111 -4.23 -8.24 16.30
CA ILE A 111 -3.13 -8.87 17.06
C ILE A 111 -3.12 -8.39 18.51
N LYS A 112 -3.24 -7.07 18.74
CA LYS A 112 -3.23 -6.48 20.10
C LYS A 112 -4.41 -6.91 20.95
N LEU A 113 -5.60 -7.03 20.37
CA LEU A 113 -6.79 -7.52 21.09
C LEU A 113 -6.64 -8.99 21.52
N ASN A 114 -5.70 -9.71 20.90
CA ASN A 114 -5.40 -11.11 21.16
C ASN A 114 -3.98 -11.31 21.75
N ASP A 115 -3.38 -10.26 22.33
CA ASP A 115 -2.00 -10.22 22.88
C ASP A 115 -1.79 -11.08 24.16
N GLY A 116 -2.64 -12.09 24.37
CA GLY A 116 -2.53 -13.10 25.44
C GLY A 116 -2.15 -14.49 24.95
N TYR A 117 -2.00 -14.67 23.63
CA TYR A 117 -1.59 -15.92 23.01
C TYR A 117 -0.10 -15.87 22.64
N GLU A 118 0.62 -16.96 22.89
CA GLU A 118 2.07 -17.00 22.64
C GLU A 118 2.39 -17.16 21.14
N SER A 119 1.41 -17.62 20.35
CA SER A 119 1.56 -17.84 18.92
C SER A 119 0.29 -17.52 18.13
N PHE A 120 0.45 -17.15 16.85
CA PHE A 120 -0.69 -16.94 15.94
C PHE A 120 -1.57 -18.19 15.81
N SER A 121 -1.00 -19.39 15.95
CA SER A 121 -1.76 -20.66 15.93
C SER A 121 -2.72 -20.82 17.10
N GLU A 122 -2.50 -20.12 18.20
CA GLU A 122 -3.37 -20.18 19.38
C GLU A 122 -4.54 -19.21 19.30
N PHE A 123 -4.51 -18.24 18.39
CA PHE A 123 -5.62 -17.32 18.18
C PHE A 123 -6.89 -18.11 17.82
N PRO A 124 -8.09 -17.64 18.21
CA PRO A 124 -9.35 -18.25 17.77
C PRO A 124 -9.40 -18.40 16.25
N VAL A 125 -10.00 -19.48 15.75
CA VAL A 125 -10.07 -19.79 14.30
C VAL A 125 -10.57 -18.60 13.49
N ALA A 126 -11.68 -17.99 13.94
CA ALA A 126 -12.27 -16.83 13.28
C ALA A 126 -11.30 -15.62 13.19
N VAL A 127 -10.55 -15.34 14.26
CA VAL A 127 -9.57 -14.24 14.29
C VAL A 127 -8.42 -14.52 13.33
N ARG A 128 -7.95 -15.78 13.26
CA ARG A 128 -6.90 -16.15 12.30
C ARG A 128 -7.36 -16.02 10.86
N GLU A 129 -8.59 -16.45 10.57
CA GLU A 129 -9.18 -16.34 9.24
C GLU A 129 -9.32 -14.86 8.82
N GLU A 130 -9.79 -14.01 9.73
CA GLU A 130 -9.89 -12.56 9.52
C GLU A 130 -8.52 -11.92 9.29
N ALA A 131 -7.54 -12.21 10.14
CA ALA A 131 -6.18 -11.71 9.99
C ALA A 131 -5.52 -12.18 8.68
N LEU A 132 -5.77 -13.42 8.26
CA LEU A 132 -5.31 -13.94 6.97
C LEU A 132 -5.98 -13.24 5.80
N GLU A 133 -7.27 -12.91 5.91
CA GLU A 133 -7.99 -12.21 4.85
C GLU A 133 -7.49 -10.78 4.68
N ILE A 134 -7.29 -10.06 5.78
CA ILE A 134 -6.67 -8.72 5.77
C ILE A 134 -5.27 -8.80 5.14
N ALA A 135 -4.45 -9.77 5.54
CA ALA A 135 -3.10 -9.93 4.98
C ALA A 135 -3.11 -10.22 3.47
N LYS A 136 -4.06 -11.02 2.98
CA LYS A 136 -4.24 -11.26 1.53
C LYS A 136 -4.62 -9.98 0.80
N GLN A 137 -5.56 -9.21 1.35
CA GLN A 137 -6.00 -7.94 0.77
C GLN A 137 -4.85 -6.94 0.71
N THR A 138 -4.11 -6.77 1.81
CA THR A 138 -2.92 -5.91 1.87
C THR A 138 -1.91 -6.29 0.78
N LYS A 139 -1.60 -7.59 0.64
CA LYS A 139 -0.66 -8.07 -0.38
C LYS A 139 -1.18 -7.81 -1.81
N ALA A 140 -2.47 -8.00 -2.05
CA ALA A 140 -3.07 -7.72 -3.36
C ALA A 140 -2.99 -6.23 -3.73
N LEU A 141 -3.19 -5.34 -2.76
CA LEU A 141 -3.06 -3.90 -2.97
C LEU A 141 -1.60 -3.48 -3.14
N GLN A 142 -0.65 -4.08 -2.41
CA GLN A 142 0.79 -3.83 -2.60
C GLN A 142 1.26 -4.16 -4.02
N VAL A 143 0.75 -5.24 -4.62
CA VAL A 143 1.06 -5.57 -6.02
C VAL A 143 0.52 -4.51 -6.97
N GLN A 144 -0.73 -4.06 -6.76
CA GLN A 144 -1.34 -3.02 -7.59
C GLN A 144 -0.63 -1.68 -7.45
N TYR A 145 -0.18 -1.33 -6.24
CA TYR A 145 0.65 -0.16 -5.98
C TYR A 145 1.97 -0.26 -6.75
N ASP A 146 2.67 -1.40 -6.66
CA ASP A 146 3.93 -1.64 -7.36
C ASP A 146 3.74 -1.51 -8.89
N ASP A 147 2.61 -1.99 -9.44
CA ASP A 147 2.30 -1.82 -10.85
C ASP A 147 2.11 -0.35 -11.24
N LEU A 148 1.41 0.43 -10.41
CA LEU A 148 1.17 1.86 -10.66
C LEU A 148 2.48 2.65 -10.65
N VAL A 149 3.30 2.49 -9.61
CA VAL A 149 4.51 3.32 -9.40
C VAL A 149 5.68 2.91 -10.28
N ASN A 150 5.74 1.65 -10.76
CA ASN A 150 6.78 1.19 -11.68
C ASN A 150 6.39 1.32 -13.16
N GLY A 151 5.23 1.90 -13.46
CA GLY A 151 4.79 2.10 -14.84
C GLY A 151 4.34 0.82 -15.55
N ARG A 152 4.01 -0.25 -14.81
CA ARG A 152 3.48 -1.49 -15.39
C ARG A 152 1.98 -1.33 -15.71
N PRO A 153 1.41 -2.18 -16.58
CA PRO A 153 -0.02 -2.20 -16.82
C PRO A 153 -0.78 -2.45 -15.51
N SER A 154 -1.84 -1.68 -15.26
CA SER A 154 -2.65 -1.81 -14.05
C SER A 154 -4.12 -1.87 -14.43
N ILE A 155 -4.82 -2.86 -13.88
CA ILE A 155 -6.26 -3.07 -14.08
C ILE A 155 -7.05 -1.83 -13.66
N LEU A 156 -6.58 -1.10 -12.64
CA LEU A 156 -7.21 0.13 -12.16
C LEU A 156 -7.22 1.25 -13.20
N LEU A 157 -6.21 1.29 -14.08
CA LEU A 157 -6.14 2.29 -15.14
C LEU A 157 -7.15 2.00 -16.25
N ASP A 158 -7.45 0.73 -16.51
CA ASP A 158 -8.35 0.28 -17.56
C ASP A 158 -9.83 0.48 -17.19
N LEU A 159 -10.20 0.24 -15.92
CA LEU A 159 -11.60 0.37 -15.46
C LEU A 159 -12.15 1.79 -15.64
N GLU A 160 -11.33 2.81 -15.45
CA GLU A 160 -11.80 4.20 -15.51
C GLU A 160 -11.83 4.76 -16.94
N GLY A 161 -11.11 4.14 -17.89
CA GLY A 161 -11.25 4.45 -19.31
C GLY A 161 -12.58 3.98 -19.91
N ALA A 162 -13.20 2.94 -19.31
CA ALA A 162 -14.49 2.41 -19.78
C ALA A 162 -15.67 3.34 -19.44
N VAL A 163 -15.60 4.10 -18.35
CA VAL A 163 -16.72 4.95 -17.89
C VAL A 163 -16.82 6.25 -18.70
N ALA A 164 -15.71 6.76 -19.22
CA ALA A 164 -15.68 8.03 -19.94
C ALA A 164 -16.21 7.94 -21.40
N ASN A 165 -16.24 6.75 -22.00
CA ASN A 165 -16.56 6.58 -23.43
C ASN A 165 -18.03 6.26 -23.72
N ASP A 166 -18.86 6.02 -22.71
CA ASP A 166 -20.28 5.66 -22.90
C ASP A 166 -21.25 6.86 -22.82
N SER A 167 -20.73 8.07 -22.58
CA SER A 167 -21.56 9.29 -22.39
C SER A 167 -21.61 10.25 -23.58
N LEU A 168 -21.06 9.89 -24.75
CA LEU A 168 -20.95 10.81 -25.91
C LEU A 168 -21.72 10.40 -27.18
N ASN A 169 -22.65 9.44 -27.11
CA ASN A 169 -23.61 9.23 -28.19
C ASN A 169 -24.96 9.88 -27.85
N PRO A 170 -25.25 11.12 -28.31
CA PRO A 170 -26.62 11.62 -28.29
C PRO A 170 -27.49 10.74 -29.21
N PRO A 171 -28.74 10.42 -28.83
CA PRO A 171 -29.64 9.69 -29.70
C PRO A 171 -29.90 10.54 -30.95
N SER A 172 -29.55 9.99 -32.11
CA SER A 172 -29.95 10.52 -33.41
C SER A 172 -31.47 10.41 -33.53
N LEU A 173 -32.15 11.56 -33.46
CA LEU A 173 -33.56 11.75 -33.82
C LEU A 173 -33.72 11.85 -35.34
#